data_AF-A0A1Q5T478-F1
#
_entry.id   AF-A0A1Q5T478-F1
#
_cell.length_a   1.000
_cell.length_b   1.000
_cell.length_c   1.000
_cell.angle_alpha   90.00
_cell.angle_beta   90.00
_cell.angle_gamma   90.00
#
_symmetry.space_group_name_H-M   'P 1'
#
loop_
_entity.id
_entity.type
_entity.pdbx_description
1 polymer ?
#
loop_
_entity_poly.entity_id
_entity_poly.type
_entity_poly.pdbx_seq_one_letter_code
_entity_poly.pdbx_strand_id
1 'polypeptide(L)'
;MIYYFESLFRVGGIKITFANGSSYTLGTVTSETSSIELNDSVIERLEVWGNGAVDEALFTLSDGRQLRVGERYARNYRDYAVDGHYIAGLYLASDEPSLAGQAAGIAVSYHMLDEKK
;
A
#
# COMPACT_ATOMS: atom_id res chain seq x y z
N MET A 1 -18.60 -13.48 -29.62
CA MET A 1 -18.65 -12.70 -28.37
C MET A 1 -17.22 -12.41 -27.97
N ILE A 2 -16.81 -11.15 -28.03
CA ILE A 2 -15.45 -10.71 -27.70
C ILE A 2 -15.53 -10.07 -26.32
N TYR A 3 -14.78 -10.60 -25.35
CA TYR A 3 -14.62 -9.98 -24.05
C TYR A 3 -13.37 -9.10 -24.10
N TYR A 4 -13.55 -7.81 -23.84
CA TYR A 4 -12.43 -6.92 -23.55
C TYR A 4 -12.16 -7.02 -22.05
N PHE A 5 -11.00 -7.56 -21.68
CA PHE A 5 -10.46 -7.38 -20.33
C PHE A 5 -9.69 -6.06 -20.36
N GLU A 6 -10.24 -5.00 -19.77
CA GLU A 6 -9.39 -3.91 -19.33
C GLU A 6 -8.52 -4.47 -18.20
N SER A 7 -7.22 -4.58 -18.43
CA SER A 7 -6.26 -4.88 -17.37
C SER A 7 -6.18 -3.66 -16.47
N LEU A 8 -7.07 -3.59 -15.47
CA LEU A 8 -6.99 -2.58 -14.43
C LEU A 8 -5.83 -2.96 -13.49
N PHE A 9 -4.75 -2.20 -13.55
CA PHE A 9 -3.59 -2.33 -12.68
C PHE A 9 -3.95 -1.82 -11.29
N ARG A 10 -4.58 -2.70 -10.50
CA ARG A 10 -4.93 -2.44 -9.11
C ARG A 10 -3.90 -3.03 -8.17
N VAL A 11 -3.93 -2.59 -6.91
CA VAL A 11 -3.05 -3.13 -5.87
C VAL A 11 -3.48 -4.57 -5.55
N GLY A 12 -2.62 -5.55 -5.87
CA GLY A 12 -2.83 -6.94 -5.49
C GLY A 12 -2.19 -7.30 -4.14
N GLY A 13 -0.96 -6.83 -3.92
CA GLY A 13 -0.15 -7.24 -2.79
C GLY A 13 1.02 -6.30 -2.52
N ILE A 14 1.58 -6.40 -1.32
CA ILE A 14 2.78 -5.68 -0.90
C ILE A 14 3.75 -6.68 -0.27
N LYS A 15 5.02 -6.57 -0.63
CA LYS A 15 6.11 -7.25 0.07
C LYS A 15 6.87 -6.24 0.91
N ILE A 16 7.01 -6.52 2.20
CA ILE A 16 7.77 -5.71 3.15
C ILE A 16 9.05 -6.47 3.50
N THR A 17 10.19 -5.80 3.44
CA THR A 17 11.49 -6.33 3.89
C THR A 17 11.97 -5.50 5.06
N PHE A 18 12.24 -6.15 6.18
CA PHE A 18 12.73 -5.50 7.40
C PHE A 18 14.26 -5.48 7.44
N ALA A 19 14.82 -4.59 8.25
CA ALA A 19 16.28 -4.43 8.40
C ALA A 19 17.00 -5.71 8.85
N ASN A 20 16.30 -6.61 9.56
CA ASN A 20 16.82 -7.93 9.94
C ASN A 20 16.81 -8.97 8.80
N GLY A 21 16.45 -8.56 7.57
CA GLY A 21 16.35 -9.42 6.39
C GLY A 21 15.07 -10.25 6.30
N SER A 22 14.21 -10.23 7.32
CA SER A 22 12.91 -10.90 7.24
C SER A 22 12.01 -10.20 6.22
N SER A 23 11.17 -10.97 5.53
CA SER A 23 10.21 -10.40 4.59
C SER A 23 8.85 -11.06 4.70
N TYR A 24 7.81 -10.27 4.47
CA TYR A 24 6.42 -10.68 4.57
C TYR A 24 5.66 -10.20 3.35
N THR A 25 4.85 -11.09 2.80
CA THR A 25 3.94 -10.78 1.70
C THR A 25 2.53 -10.62 2.25
N LEU A 26 1.89 -9.51 1.92
CA LEU A 26 0.51 -9.21 2.23
C LEU A 26 -0.27 -9.17 0.90
N GLY A 27 -1.41 -9.83 0.83
CA GLY A 27 -2.18 -9.98 -0.40
C GLY A 27 -1.49 -10.84 -1.47
N THR A 28 -1.77 -10.56 -2.73
CA THR A 28 -1.30 -11.31 -3.90
C THR A 28 -0.33 -10.45 -4.73
N VAL A 29 0.96 -10.78 -4.70
CA VAL A 29 1.97 -10.08 -5.50
C VAL A 29 2.03 -10.68 -6.91
N THR A 30 1.94 -9.84 -7.93
CA THR A 30 2.04 -10.21 -9.35
C THR A 30 3.44 -9.91 -9.90
N SER A 31 3.66 -10.13 -11.19
CA SER A 31 4.96 -9.88 -11.85
C SER A 31 5.34 -8.41 -11.93
N GLU A 32 4.36 -7.51 -11.85
CA GLU A 32 4.59 -6.06 -11.89
C GLU A 32 4.79 -5.54 -10.48
N THR A 33 5.99 -5.04 -10.22
CA THR A 33 6.36 -4.55 -8.89
C THR A 33 7.04 -3.20 -9.00
N SER A 34 6.77 -2.36 -8.00
CA SER A 34 7.50 -1.12 -7.74
C SER A 34 7.98 -1.18 -6.30
N SER A 35 9.17 -0.65 -6.03
CA SER A 35 9.77 -0.68 -4.71
C SER A 35 10.36 0.67 -4.33
N ILE A 36 10.47 0.88 -3.03
CA ILE A 36 11.20 2.01 -2.46
C ILE A 36 11.98 1.50 -1.24
N GLU A 37 13.26 1.87 -1.17
CA GLU A 37 14.07 1.66 0.03
C GLU A 37 13.85 2.82 0.99
N LEU A 38 13.59 2.51 2.27
CA LEU A 38 13.28 3.54 3.26
C LEU A 38 14.50 4.41 3.59
N ASN A 39 15.73 3.87 3.59
CA ASN A 39 16.96 4.62 3.88
C ASN A 39 16.82 5.51 5.12
N ASP A 40 16.54 4.89 6.27
CA ASP A 40 16.28 5.54 7.58
C ASP A 40 15.05 6.46 7.66
N SER A 41 14.33 6.67 6.57
CA SER A 41 13.04 7.36 6.57
C SER A 41 11.92 6.44 7.08
N VAL A 42 10.83 7.05 7.52
CA VAL A 42 9.61 6.34 7.93
C VAL A 42 8.46 6.67 6.99
N ILE A 43 7.42 5.83 6.98
CA ILE A 43 6.19 6.11 6.24
C ILE A 43 5.31 7.00 7.11
N GLU A 44 5.09 8.24 6.71
CA GLU A 44 4.26 9.19 7.48
C GLU A 44 2.81 9.16 7.05
N ARG A 45 2.57 8.83 5.77
CA ARG A 45 1.24 8.89 5.19
C ARG A 45 1.02 7.80 4.16
N LEU A 46 -0.17 7.22 4.20
CA LEU A 46 -0.69 6.35 3.16
C LEU A 46 -2.03 6.89 2.67
N GLU A 47 -2.09 7.20 1.39
CA GLU A 47 -3.31 7.62 0.72
C GLU A 47 -3.82 6.50 -0.18
N VAL A 48 -5.12 6.22 -0.12
CA VAL A 48 -5.74 5.10 -0.83
C VAL A 48 -6.94 5.55 -1.62
N TRP A 49 -7.03 5.08 -2.87
CA TRP A 49 -8.20 5.22 -3.72
C TRP A 49 -8.79 3.86 -4.07
N GLY A 50 -10.11 3.77 -4.16
CA GLY A 50 -10.75 2.50 -4.50
C GLY A 50 -12.27 2.50 -4.55
N ASN A 51 -12.85 1.48 -5.19
CA ASN A 51 -14.28 1.21 -5.14
C ASN A 51 -14.52 -0.30 -5.18
N GLY A 52 -14.74 -0.91 -4.01
CA GLY A 52 -14.80 -2.37 -3.86
C GLY A 52 -13.44 -3.08 -3.91
N ALA A 53 -12.43 -2.46 -4.50
CA ALA A 53 -11.03 -2.87 -4.48
C ALA A 53 -10.13 -1.65 -4.25
N VAL A 54 -8.88 -1.89 -3.86
CA VAL A 54 -7.82 -0.87 -3.76
C VAL A 54 -7.24 -0.64 -5.15
N ASP A 55 -7.61 0.50 -5.75
CA ASP A 55 -7.14 0.90 -7.08
C ASP A 55 -5.69 1.41 -7.00
N GLU A 56 -5.44 2.35 -6.09
CA GLU A 56 -4.13 2.99 -5.91
C GLU A 56 -3.79 3.15 -4.43
N ALA A 57 -2.52 2.91 -4.09
CA ALA A 57 -1.91 3.24 -2.81
C ALA A 57 -0.70 4.17 -3.04
N LEU A 58 -0.69 5.33 -2.39
CA LEU A 58 0.40 6.30 -2.41
C LEU A 58 1.02 6.42 -1.02
N PHE A 59 2.25 5.96 -0.89
CA PHE A 59 3.06 6.08 0.31
C PHE A 59 3.89 7.35 0.24
N THR A 60 3.87 8.17 1.29
CA THR A 60 4.77 9.31 1.44
C THR A 60 5.70 9.07 2.63
N LEU A 61 7.01 9.19 2.38
CA LEU A 61 8.04 9.05 3.39
C LEU A 61 8.33 10.39 4.07
N SER A 62 8.95 10.33 5.25
CA SER A 62 9.37 11.50 6.03
C SER A 62 10.39 12.41 5.33
N ASP A 63 11.05 11.93 4.29
CA ASP A 63 11.96 12.73 3.45
C ASP A 63 11.30 13.30 2.19
N GLY A 64 9.98 13.15 2.07
CA GLY A 64 9.18 13.64 0.95
C GLY A 64 9.18 12.74 -0.28
N ARG A 65 9.94 11.64 -0.31
CA ARG A 65 9.84 10.66 -1.40
C ARG A 65 8.49 9.96 -1.36
N GLN A 66 8.04 9.52 -2.54
CA GLN A 66 6.76 8.85 -2.71
C GLN A 66 6.91 7.55 -3.48
N LEU A 67 6.12 6.55 -3.08
CA LEU A 67 5.91 5.33 -3.84
C LEU A 67 4.41 5.21 -4.17
N ARG A 68 4.11 5.13 -5.47
CA ARG A 68 2.77 4.85 -5.97
C ARG A 68 2.69 3.39 -6.42
N VAL A 69 1.62 2.70 -6.04
CA VAL A 69 1.31 1.34 -6.47
C VAL A 69 -0.12 1.30 -6.99
N GLY A 70 -0.31 0.67 -8.15
CA GLY A 70 -1.59 0.64 -8.86
C GLY A 70 -1.89 1.94 -9.59
N GLU A 71 -3.11 2.03 -10.11
CA GLU A 71 -3.60 3.15 -10.91
C GLU A 71 -4.94 3.66 -10.38
N ARG A 72 -5.11 4.99 -10.36
CA ARG A 72 -6.31 5.62 -9.84
C ARG A 72 -7.47 5.59 -10.83
N TYR A 73 -8.40 4.66 -10.61
CA TYR A 73 -9.66 4.59 -11.36
C TYR A 73 -10.83 5.23 -10.61
N ALA A 74 -10.96 4.96 -9.31
CA ALA A 74 -12.00 5.54 -8.46
C ALA A 74 -11.59 6.86 -7.80
N ARG A 75 -12.61 7.61 -7.36
CA ARG A 75 -12.45 8.86 -6.59
C ARG A 75 -12.65 8.68 -5.09
N ASN A 76 -13.20 7.56 -4.60
CA ASN A 76 -13.34 7.37 -3.17
C ASN A 76 -11.94 7.27 -2.56
N TYR A 77 -11.76 7.99 -1.47
CA TYR A 77 -10.44 8.31 -0.93
C TYR A 77 -10.41 8.04 0.57
N ARG A 78 -9.29 7.50 1.04
CA ARG A 78 -8.96 7.37 2.46
C ARG A 78 -7.53 7.82 2.69
N ASP A 79 -7.35 8.55 3.78
CA ASP A 79 -6.06 9.03 4.25
C ASP A 79 -5.72 8.35 5.58
N TYR A 80 -4.50 7.85 5.68
CA TYR A 80 -3.95 7.23 6.86
C TYR A 80 -2.70 8.01 7.26
N ALA A 81 -2.89 8.99 8.13
CA ALA A 81 -1.85 9.79 8.76
C ALA A 81 -2.31 10.20 10.16
N VAL A 82 -1.39 10.20 11.12
CA VAL A 82 -1.65 10.62 12.50
C VAL A 82 -0.50 11.51 12.96
N ASP A 83 -0.83 12.70 13.45
CA ASP A 83 0.17 13.66 13.93
C ASP A 83 1.05 13.05 15.03
N GLY A 84 2.36 13.30 14.95
CA GLY A 84 3.33 12.78 15.91
C GLY A 84 3.55 11.26 15.82
N HIS A 85 3.13 10.61 14.73
CA HIS A 85 3.28 9.17 14.53
C HIS A 85 3.80 8.83 13.13
N TYR A 86 4.33 7.62 12.98
CA TYR A 86 4.63 7.02 11.69
C TYR A 86 3.98 5.64 11.57
N ILE A 87 3.69 5.21 10.34
CA ILE A 87 3.14 3.89 10.03
C ILE A 87 4.23 2.84 10.27
N ALA A 88 3.97 1.94 11.22
CA ALA A 88 4.90 0.89 11.64
C ALA A 88 4.43 -0.51 11.24
N GLY A 89 3.14 -0.67 10.93
CA GLY A 89 2.58 -1.91 10.43
C GLY A 89 1.54 -1.66 9.36
N LEU A 90 1.43 -2.61 8.44
CA LEU A 90 0.48 -2.59 7.34
C LEU A 90 -0.21 -3.94 7.27
N TYR A 91 -1.49 -3.94 6.97
CA TYR A 91 -2.29 -5.09 6.61
C TYR A 91 -2.92 -4.84 5.25
N LEU A 92 -2.81 -5.81 4.35
CA LEU A 92 -3.42 -5.78 3.03
C LEU A 92 -3.97 -7.17 2.72
N ALA A 93 -5.24 -7.23 2.31
CA ALA A 93 -5.94 -8.49 2.05
C ALA A 93 -6.55 -8.51 0.65
N SER A 94 -6.26 -9.58 -0.08
CA SER A 94 -6.81 -9.94 -1.39
C SER A 94 -7.67 -11.21 -1.32
N ASP A 95 -8.38 -11.37 -0.21
CA ASP A 95 -9.16 -12.54 0.15
C ASP A 95 -10.61 -12.53 -0.37
N GLU A 96 -11.05 -11.45 -1.01
CA GLU A 96 -12.34 -11.36 -1.69
C GLU A 96 -12.29 -12.13 -3.04
N PRO A 97 -12.96 -13.30 -3.16
CA PRO A 97 -12.79 -14.17 -4.32
C PRO A 97 -13.22 -13.54 -5.64
N SER A 98 -14.19 -12.61 -5.60
CA SER A 98 -14.69 -11.93 -6.80
C SER A 98 -13.68 -10.96 -7.43
N LEU A 99 -12.59 -10.64 -6.75
CA LEU A 99 -11.59 -9.66 -7.18
C LEU A 99 -10.31 -10.27 -7.75
N ALA A 100 -10.27 -11.61 -7.93
CA ALA A 100 -9.19 -12.31 -8.63
C ALA A 100 -7.77 -11.93 -8.16
N GLY A 101 -7.59 -11.75 -6.84
CA GLY A 101 -6.30 -11.41 -6.23
C GLY A 101 -6.03 -9.91 -6.07
N GLN A 102 -6.95 -9.02 -6.45
CA GLN A 102 -6.88 -7.61 -6.09
C GLN A 102 -7.22 -7.42 -4.62
N ALA A 103 -6.54 -6.49 -3.95
CA ALA A 103 -6.78 -6.19 -2.55
C ALA A 103 -8.10 -5.43 -2.36
N ALA A 104 -8.84 -5.76 -1.31
CA ALA A 104 -10.05 -5.04 -0.88
C ALA A 104 -9.92 -4.46 0.53
N GLY A 105 -9.11 -5.09 1.39
CA GLY A 105 -8.87 -4.66 2.76
C GLY A 105 -7.50 -3.99 2.90
N ILE A 106 -7.46 -2.83 3.56
CA ILE A 106 -6.22 -2.17 3.95
C ILE A 106 -6.36 -1.54 5.34
N ALA A 107 -5.33 -1.72 6.17
CA ALA A 107 -5.23 -1.09 7.48
C ALA A 107 -3.77 -0.81 7.83
N VAL A 108 -3.55 0.13 8.74
CA VAL A 108 -2.22 0.48 9.24
C VAL A 108 -2.23 0.58 10.76
N SER A 109 -1.07 0.33 11.36
CA SER A 109 -0.78 0.61 12.76
C SER A 109 0.36 1.61 12.87
N TYR A 110 0.40 2.33 13.99
CA TYR A 110 1.27 3.48 14.19
C TYR A 110 2.22 3.29 15.37
N HIS A 111 3.43 3.81 15.24
CA HIS A 111 4.32 4.11 16.36
C HIS A 111 4.37 5.63 16.58
N MET A 112 4.61 6.07 17.80
CA MET A 112 4.91 7.48 18.09
C MET A 112 6.29 7.85 17.55
N LEU A 113 6.41 9.06 17.01
CA LEU A 113 7.70 9.69 16.75
C LEU A 113 8.33 10.02 18.11
N ASP A 114 9.50 9.47 18.37
CA ASP A 114 10.25 9.82 19.58
C ASP A 114 10.92 11.19 19.33
N GLU A 115 10.70 12.17 20.22
CA GLU A 115 11.30 13.52 20.11
C GLU A 115 12.84 13.49 20.28
N LYS A 116 13.45 12.32 20.51
CA LYS A 116 14.86 12.15 20.78
C LYS A 116 15.63 11.64 19.56
N LYS A 117 16.08 12.57 18.74
CA LYS A 117 17.37 12.47 18.04
C LYS A 117 18.27 13.61 18.47
#